data_AF-A0A2A2GYX7-F1
#
_entry.id   AF-A0A2A2GYX7-F1
#
_cell.length_a   1.000
_cell.length_b   1.000
_cell.length_c   1.000
_cell.angle_alpha   90.00
_cell.angle_beta   90.00
_cell.angle_gamma   90.00
#
_symmetry.space_group_name_H-M   'P 1'
#
loop_
_entity.id
_entity.type
_entity.pdbx_description
1 polymer ?
#
loop_
_entity_poly.entity_id
_entity_poly.type
_entity_poly.pdbx_seq_one_letter_code
_entity_poly.pdbx_strand_id
1 'polypeptide(L)' 'MKGKHLNLHERFYIEKRIIDGVTQATIARELGLSRSTVSRELKRNTDPAFHGLYSCRRADTLAKAR' A
#
# COMPACT_ATOMS: atom_id res chain seq x y z
N MET A 1 -13.84 14.67 -0.15
CA MET A 1 -14.19 13.23 -0.04
C MET A 1 -13.21 12.55 0.90
N LYS A 2 -13.69 11.92 1.98
CA LYS A 2 -12.84 11.17 2.91
C LYS A 2 -12.42 9.88 2.21
N GLY A 3 -11.14 9.76 1.83
CA GLY A 3 -10.64 8.56 1.15
C GLY A 3 -10.72 7.34 2.06
N LYS A 4 -10.94 6.15 1.48
CA LYS A 4 -10.86 4.88 2.23
C LYS A 4 -9.47 4.76 2.87
N HIS A 5 -9.43 4.58 4.19
CA HIS A 5 -8.20 4.22 4.89
C HIS A 5 -7.98 2.72 4.77
N LEU A 6 -6.80 2.34 4.28
CA LEU A 6 -6.43 0.94 4.20
C LEU A 6 -6.14 0.38 5.59
N ASN A 7 -6.74 -0.77 5.88
CA ASN A 7 -6.46 -1.52 7.11
C ASN A 7 -5.15 -2.33 6.98
N LEU A 8 -4.68 -2.93 8.08
CA LEU A 8 -3.44 -3.70 8.08
C LEU A 8 -3.47 -4.89 7.11
N HIS A 9 -4.61 -5.57 6.99
CA HIS A 9 -4.76 -6.72 6.07
C HIS A 9 -4.61 -6.29 4.61
N GLU A 10 -5.24 -5.19 4.20
CA GLU A 10 -5.09 -4.63 2.86
C GLU A 10 -3.65 -4.18 2.59
N ARG A 11 -2.99 -3.54 3.57
CA ARG A 11 -1.59 -3.14 3.46
C ARG A 11 -0.66 -4.34 3.33
N PHE A 12 -0.88 -5.39 4.13
CA PHE A 12 -0.13 -6.64 4.07
C PHE A 12 -0.30 -7.34 2.72
N TYR A 13 -1.52 -7.36 2.19
CA TYR A 13 -1.79 -7.91 0.87
C TYR A 13 -1.01 -7.15 -0.22
N ILE A 14 -1.05 -5.81 -0.21
CA ILE A 14 -0.27 -4.98 -1.14
C ILE A 14 1.22 -5.33 -1.06
N GLU A 15 1.78 -5.43 0.14
CA GLU A 15 3.20 -5.78 0.35
C GLU A 15 3.56 -7.13 -0.30
N LYS A 16 2.78 -8.17 -0.03
CA LYS A 16 3.00 -9.51 -0.62
C LYS A 16 2.94 -9.49 -2.14
N ARG A 17 1.92 -8.85 -2.72
CA ARG A 17 1.75 -8.82 -4.18
C ARG A 17 2.83 -8.00 -4.89
N ILE A 18 3.34 -6.95 -4.26
CA ILE A 18 4.48 -6.18 -4.79
C ILE A 18 5.75 -7.04 -4.82
N ILE A 19 6.00 -7.82 -3.77
CA ILE A 19 7.12 -8.77 -3.72
C ILE A 19 6.99 -9.83 -4.83
N ASP A 20 5.77 -10.28 -5.12
CA ASP A 20 5.47 -11.21 -6.22
C ASP A 20 5.57 -10.55 -7.63
N GLY A 21 5.91 -9.26 -7.71
CA GLY A 21 6.03 -8.53 -8.99
C GLY A 21 4.69 -8.16 -9.64
N VAL A 22 3.60 -8.18 -8.89
CA VAL A 22 2.25 -7.94 -9.42
C VAL A 22 1.99 -6.45 -9.57
N THR A 23 1.35 -6.06 -10.68
CA THR A 23 1.10 -4.65 -10.97
C THR A 23 0.08 -4.03 -10.00
N GLN A 24 0.24 -2.74 -9.70
CA GLN A 24 -0.70 -1.98 -8.85
C GLN A 24 -2.15 -2.04 -9.33
N ALA A 25 -2.37 -2.13 -10.65
CA ALA A 25 -3.71 -2.23 -11.23
C ALA A 25 -4.37 -3.57 -10.89
N THR A 26 -3.61 -4.67 -10.99
CA THR A 26 -4.08 -6.01 -10.62
C THR A 26 -4.38 -6.07 -9.11
N ILE A 27 -3.47 -5.58 -8.27
CA ILE A 27 -3.65 -5.54 -6.80
C ILE A 27 -4.91 -4.75 -6.43
N ALA A 28 -5.13 -3.60 -7.08
CA ALA A 28 -6.31 -2.79 -6.83
C ALA A 28 -7.60 -3.54 -7.18
N ARG A 29 -7.62 -4.26 -8.32
CA ARG A 29 -8.76 -5.09 -8.72
C ARG A 29 -9.01 -6.25 -7.75
N GLU A 30 -7.96 -6.94 -7.31
CA GLU A 30 -8.04 -8.03 -6.32
C GLU A 30 -8.65 -7.56 -4.99
N LEU A 31 -8.34 -6.33 -4.56
CA LEU A 31 -8.84 -5.74 -3.31
C LEU A 31 -10.15 -4.93 -3.45
N GLY A 32 -10.72 -4.82 -4.65
CA GLY A 32 -11.89 -3.95 -4.90
C GLY A 32 -11.60 -2.46 -4.64
N LEU A 33 -10.37 -2.02 -4.87
CA LEU A 33 -9.90 -0.65 -4.67
C LEU A 33 -9.68 0.07 -6.01
N SER A 34 -9.61 1.40 -5.96
CA SER A 34 -9.11 2.16 -7.09
C SER A 34 -7.59 2.00 -7.23
N ARG A 35 -7.06 1.95 -8.45
CA ARG A 35 -5.61 1.99 -8.71
C ARG A 35 -4.95 3.20 -8.03
N SER A 36 -5.66 4.33 -7.99
CA SER A 36 -5.18 5.55 -7.35
C SER A 36 -5.02 5.41 -5.83
N THR A 37 -5.78 4.51 -5.18
CA THR A 37 -5.65 4.21 -3.76
C THR A 37 -4.32 3.51 -3.49
N VAL A 38 -4.03 2.45 -4.25
CA VAL A 38 -2.77 1.69 -4.15
C VAL A 38 -1.56 2.58 -4.50
N SER A 39 -1.66 3.38 -5.55
CA SER A 39 -0.57 4.30 -5.93
C SER A 39 -0.24 5.32 -4.84
N ARG A 40 -1.25 5.93 -4.21
CA ARG A 40 -1.02 6.89 -3.11
C ARG A 40 -0.47 6.21 -1.86
N GLU A 41 -0.92 5.00 -1.56
CA GLU A 41 -0.40 4.19 -0.46
C GLU A 41 1.11 3.94 -0.62
N LEU A 42 1.53 3.42 -1.78
CA LEU A 42 2.94 3.18 -2.09
C LEU A 42 3.74 4.48 -2.07
N LYS A 43 3.27 5.54 -2.77
CA LYS A 43 3.99 6.82 -2.82
C LYS A 43 4.25 7.44 -1.45
N ARG A 44 3.33 7.26 -0.49
CA ARG A 44 3.42 7.86 0.85
C ARG A 44 4.25 7.03 1.83
N ASN A 45 4.30 5.71 1.64
CA ASN A 45 4.81 4.80 2.65
C ASN A 45 5.98 3.91 2.17
N THR A 46 6.36 4.00 0.89
CA THR A 46 7.62 3.45 0.38
C THR A 46 8.79 4.33 0.81
N ASP A 47 9.82 3.72 1.40
CA ASP A 47 11.03 4.43 1.82
C ASP A 47 12.10 4.41 0.73
N PRO A 48 12.53 5.58 0.19
CA PRO A 48 13.63 5.65 -0.77
C PRO A 48 14.95 5.10 -0.21
N ALA A 49 15.17 5.22 1.10
CA ALA A 49 16.40 4.78 1.74
C ALA A 49 16.49 3.24 1.86
N PHE A 50 15.38 2.53 1.71
CA PHE A 50 15.32 1.07 1.81
C PHE A 50 15.01 0.42 0.46
N HIS A 51 15.80 0.76 -0.57
CA HIS A 51 15.67 0.26 -1.94
C HIS A 51 14.27 0.41 -2.57
N GLY A 52 13.47 1.38 -2.11
CA GLY A 52 12.09 1.53 -2.57
C GLY A 52 11.16 0.40 -2.13
N LEU A 53 11.51 -0.34 -1.07
CA LEU A 53 10.64 -1.37 -0.53
C LEU A 53 9.48 -0.73 0.24
N TYR A 54 8.29 -1.25 -0.02
CA TYR A 54 7.09 -0.92 0.74
C TYR A 54 6.95 -1.88 1.92
N SER A 55 6.69 -1.35 3.12
CA SER A 55 6.42 -2.17 4.31
C SER A 55 5.06 -1.90 4.92
N CYS A 56 4.25 -2.94 5.09
CA CYS A 56 2.90 -2.80 5.65
C CYS A 56 2.90 -2.31 7.11
N ARG A 57 3.87 -2.79 7.90
CA ARG A 57 4.03 -2.42 9.32
C ARG A 57 4.37 -0.95 9.47
N ARG A 58 5.36 -0.47 8.71
CA ARG A 58 5.73 0.95 8.70
C ARG A 58 4.54 1.81 8.28
N ALA A 59 3.84 1.40 7.22
CA ALA A 59 2.69 2.14 6.71
C ALA A 59 1.56 2.24 7.75
N ASP A 60 1.31 1.18 8.51
CA ASP A 60 0.33 1.16 9.62
C ASP A 60 0.78 2.04 10.80
N THR A 61 2.05 1.99 11.21
CA THR A 61 2.62 2.88 12.23
C THR A 61 2.49 4.35 11.83
N LEU A 62 2.83 4.69 10.58
CA LEU A 62 2.69 6.06 10.06
C LEU A 62 1.22 6.48 9.91
N ALA A 63 0.30 5.55 9.67
CA ALA A 63 -1.13 5.86 9.63
C ALA A 63 -1.70 6.16 11.02
N LYS A 64 -1.22 5.47 12.07
CA LYS A 64 -1.63 5.71 13.46
C LYS A 64 -1.07 7.01 14.05
N ALA A 65 0.04 7.51 13.52
CA ALA A 65 0.69 8.73 13.96
C ALA A 65 0.11 10.02 13.33
N ARG A 66 -0.90 9.93 12.46
CA ARG A 66 -1.54 11.04 11.73
C ARG A 66 -2.94 11.29 12.26
#